data_AF-A0A1Q1FEF3-F1
#
_entry.id   AF-A0A1Q1FEF3-F1
#
_cell.length_a   1.000
_cell.length_b   1.000
_cell.length_c   1.000
_cell.angle_alpha   90.00
_cell.angle_beta   90.00
_cell.angle_gamma   90.00
#
_symmetry.space_group_name_H-M   'P 1'
#
loop_
_entity.id
_entity.type
_entity.pdbx_description
1 polymer ?
#
loop_
_entity_poly.entity_id
_entity_poly.type
_entity_poly.pdbx_seq_one_letter_code
_entity_poly.pdbx_strand_id
1 'polypeptide(L)'
;MLEQAFGVDPRRDLPEFAEETLREWYGARGAQVTDPDRDVVLYPDVYTDYFDPERGKAAIRTLESLGVRVHVPAVPESGRAPLSQGMIETARERAESVHARW
;
A
#
# COMPACT_ATOMS: atom_id res chain seq x y z
N MET A 1 25.18 17.95 4.27
CA MET A 1 25.71 16.81 5.07
C MET A 1 25.26 15.44 4.55
N LEU A 2 24.08 15.29 3.91
CA LEU A 2 23.71 14.06 3.20
C LEU A 2 24.44 13.87 1.85
N GLU A 3 24.93 14.96 1.24
CA GLU A 3 25.53 14.91 -0.11
C GLU A 3 26.82 14.07 -0.14
N GLN A 4 27.68 14.22 0.87
CA GLN A 4 28.98 13.56 0.92
C GLN A 4 28.92 12.13 1.46
N ALA A 5 27.84 11.73 2.13
CA ALA A 5 27.72 10.40 2.73
C ALA A 5 26.96 9.40 1.85
N PHE A 6 26.00 9.85 1.02
CA PHE A 6 25.07 8.96 0.32
C PHE A 6 24.91 9.23 -1.20
N GLY A 7 25.60 10.23 -1.76
CA GLY A 7 25.57 10.50 -3.20
C GLY A 7 24.21 10.98 -3.75
N VAL A 8 23.38 11.58 -2.89
CA VAL A 8 22.06 12.12 -3.26
C VAL A 8 22.19 13.59 -3.67
N ASP A 9 21.69 13.94 -4.86
CA ASP A 9 21.66 15.33 -5.35
C ASP A 9 20.76 16.19 -4.45
N PRO A 10 21.24 17.31 -3.89
CA PRO A 10 20.47 18.13 -2.93
C PRO A 10 19.26 18.84 -3.56
N ARG A 11 19.13 18.85 -4.89
CA ARG A 11 17.94 19.35 -5.60
C ARG A 11 16.83 18.30 -5.69
N ARG A 12 17.07 17.05 -5.26
CA ARG A 12 16.05 16.01 -5.20
C ARG A 12 15.21 16.22 -3.94
N ASP A 13 13.92 16.43 -4.14
CA ASP A 13 12.95 16.26 -3.06
C ASP A 13 12.93 14.79 -2.66
N LEU A 14 13.17 14.52 -1.38
CA LEU A 14 13.01 13.19 -0.83
C LEU A 14 11.53 12.97 -0.52
N PRO A 15 10.98 11.79 -0.84
CA PRO A 15 9.59 11.51 -0.54
C PRO A 15 9.38 11.47 0.98
N GLU A 16 8.36 12.17 1.45
CA GLU A 16 8.01 12.24 2.87
C GLU A 16 7.11 11.08 3.26
N PHE A 17 7.39 10.46 4.40
CA PHE A 17 6.49 9.46 4.96
C PHE A 17 5.25 10.14 5.54
N ALA A 18 4.09 9.54 5.31
CA ALA A 18 2.86 9.94 5.97
C ALA A 18 2.95 9.66 7.48
N GLU A 19 2.34 10.54 8.29
CA GLU A 19 2.29 10.39 9.75
C GLU A 19 1.48 9.17 10.19
N GLU A 20 0.49 8.78 9.38
CA GLU A 20 -0.38 7.62 9.58
C GLU A 20 -0.49 6.86 8.26
N THR A 21 -0.22 5.55 8.29
CA THR A 21 -0.35 4.69 7.11
C THR A 21 -1.81 4.43 6.75
N LEU A 22 -2.07 4.04 5.51
CA LEU A 22 -3.43 3.64 5.11
C LEU A 22 -3.94 2.48 5.99
N ARG A 23 -3.08 1.49 6.26
CA ARG A 23 -3.44 0.32 7.08
C ARG A 23 -3.78 0.69 8.52
N GLU A 24 -3.04 1.61 9.14
CA GLU A 24 -3.35 2.12 10.49
C GLU A 24 -4.69 2.84 10.52
N TRP A 25 -4.88 3.79 9.59
CA TRP A 25 -6.14 4.52 9.44
C TRP A 25 -7.34 3.58 9.26
N TYR A 26 -7.22 2.61 8.36
CA TYR A 26 -8.29 1.66 8.06
C TYR A 26 -8.57 0.74 9.25
N GLY A 27 -7.52 0.26 9.92
CA GLY A 27 -7.63 -0.59 11.10
C GLY A 27 -8.37 0.07 12.26
N ALA A 28 -8.17 1.38 12.47
CA ALA A 28 -8.88 2.15 13.49
C ALA A 28 -10.36 2.39 13.14
N ARG A 29 -10.67 2.55 11.85
CA ARG A 29 -12.03 2.87 11.35
C ARG A 29 -12.91 1.64 11.16
N GLY A 30 -12.33 0.55 10.67
CA GLY A 30 -13.05 -0.65 10.23
C GLY A 30 -13.87 -0.45 8.94
N ALA A 31 -14.40 -1.56 8.42
CA ALA A 31 -15.29 -1.54 7.26
C ALA A 31 -16.62 -0.85 7.62
N GLN A 32 -17.13 0.02 6.73
CA GLN A 32 -18.38 0.75 6.99
C GLN A 32 -19.63 0.07 6.43
N VAL A 33 -19.49 -0.79 5.43
CA VAL A 33 -20.63 -1.46 4.78
C VAL A 33 -20.94 -2.78 5.49
N THR A 34 -22.10 -2.84 6.15
CA THR A 34 -22.55 -4.01 6.92
C THR A 34 -23.28 -5.05 6.06
N ASP A 35 -24.03 -4.64 5.03
CA ASP A 35 -24.76 -5.51 4.09
C ASP A 35 -24.36 -5.17 2.64
N PRO A 36 -23.23 -5.70 2.14
CA PRO A 36 -22.70 -5.29 0.85
C PRO A 36 -23.25 -6.10 -0.32
N ASP A 37 -23.32 -5.45 -1.48
CA ASP A 37 -23.58 -6.13 -2.76
C ASP A 37 -22.35 -6.93 -3.23
N ARG A 38 -21.15 -6.51 -2.81
CA ARG A 38 -19.84 -7.07 -3.19
C ARG A 38 -18.79 -6.87 -2.10
N ASP A 39 -17.84 -7.80 -2.03
CA ASP A 39 -16.61 -7.66 -1.23
C ASP A 39 -15.40 -7.47 -2.15
N VAL A 40 -14.48 -6.59 -1.76
CA VAL A 40 -13.22 -6.35 -2.49
C VAL A 40 -12.03 -6.24 -1.55
N VAL A 41 -10.88 -6.69 -2.03
CA VAL A 41 -9.59 -6.50 -1.34
C VAL A 41 -8.87 -5.33 -1.99
N LEU A 42 -8.61 -4.28 -1.22
CA LEU A 42 -7.74 -3.19 -1.63
C LEU A 42 -6.34 -3.48 -1.09
N TYR A 43 -5.46 -4.00 -1.92
CA TYR A 43 -4.04 -4.18 -1.60
C TYR A 43 -3.30 -2.84 -1.69
N PRO A 44 -2.82 -2.25 -0.58
CA PRO A 44 -2.04 -1.03 -0.66
C PRO A 44 -0.58 -1.38 -0.96
N ASP A 45 -0.04 -0.78 -2.02
CA ASP A 45 1.40 -0.85 -2.26
C ASP A 45 2.17 0.06 -1.28
N VAL A 46 3.50 -0.04 -1.31
CA VAL A 46 4.36 0.75 -0.42
C VAL A 46 4.14 2.26 -0.54
N TYR A 47 3.75 2.76 -1.71
CA TYR A 47 3.56 4.19 -1.91
C TYR A 47 2.21 4.66 -1.36
N THR A 48 1.15 3.92 -1.68
CA THR A 48 -0.21 4.15 -1.21
C THR A 48 -0.30 3.98 0.30
N ASP A 49 0.49 3.09 0.90
CA ASP A 49 0.43 2.89 2.35
C ASP A 49 1.24 3.93 3.13
N TYR A 50 2.47 4.21 2.71
CA TYR A 50 3.43 4.99 3.52
C TYR A 50 3.68 6.41 3.05
N PHE A 51 3.31 6.80 1.83
CA PHE A 51 3.64 8.11 1.26
C PHE A 51 2.41 8.93 0.89
N ASP A 52 1.41 8.30 0.26
CA ASP A 52 0.17 8.96 -0.17
C ASP A 52 -1.07 8.14 0.23
N PRO A 53 -1.34 7.99 1.54
CA PRO A 53 -2.49 7.24 2.04
C PRO A 53 -3.83 7.85 1.66
N GLU A 54 -3.89 9.14 1.35
CA GLU A 54 -5.14 9.78 0.92
C GLU A 54 -5.70 9.17 -0.38
N ARG A 55 -4.84 8.67 -1.29
CA ARG A 55 -5.31 7.91 -2.47
C ARG A 55 -6.05 6.64 -2.07
N GLY A 56 -5.50 5.89 -1.12
CA GLY A 56 -6.14 4.68 -0.60
C GLY A 56 -7.45 5.00 0.13
N LYS A 57 -7.46 6.04 0.97
CA LYS A 57 -8.67 6.49 1.70
C LYS A 57 -9.77 6.91 0.72
N ALA A 58 -9.42 7.63 -0.35
CA ALA A 58 -10.35 8.02 -1.39
C ALA A 58 -10.96 6.80 -2.09
N ALA A 59 -10.14 5.83 -2.51
CA ALA A 59 -10.61 4.60 -3.14
C ALA A 59 -11.56 3.81 -2.23
N ILE A 60 -11.23 3.67 -0.94
CA ILE A 60 -12.07 2.99 0.06
C ILE A 60 -13.43 3.69 0.19
N ARG A 61 -13.43 5.02 0.39
CA ARG A 61 -14.67 5.80 0.52
C ARG A 61 -15.54 5.71 -0.73
N THR A 62 -14.94 5.74 -1.91
CA THR A 62 -15.67 5.59 -3.17
C THR A 62 -16.32 4.21 -3.28
N LEU A 63 -15.59 3.13 -3.00
CA LEU A 63 -16.13 1.76 -3.04
C LEU A 63 -17.26 1.57 -2.02
N GLU A 64 -17.07 2.04 -0.79
CA GLU A 64 -18.10 1.95 0.25
C GLU A 64 -19.36 2.76 -0.11
N SER A 65 -19.21 3.92 -0.77
CA SER A 65 -20.37 4.69 -1.26
C SER A 65 -21.20 3.96 -2.32
N LEU A 66 -20.62 2.93 -2.95
CA LEU A 66 -21.27 2.06 -3.93
C LEU A 66 -21.80 0.77 -3.29
N GLY A 67 -21.85 0.66 -1.96
CA GLY A 67 -22.33 -0.54 -1.27
C GLY A 67 -21.33 -1.69 -1.28
N VAL A 68 -20.04 -1.42 -1.56
CA VAL A 68 -18.99 -2.45 -1.57
C VAL A 68 -18.29 -2.48 -0.22
N ARG A 69 -18.20 -3.67 0.40
CA ARG A 69 -17.36 -3.85 1.60
C ARG A 69 -15.91 -4.00 1.18
N VAL A 70 -15.07 -3.11 1.69
CA VAL A 70 -13.63 -3.14 1.43
C VAL A 70 -12.91 -3.94 2.51
N HIS A 71 -11.84 -4.62 2.13
CA HIS A 71 -10.90 -5.25 3.05
C HIS A 71 -9.50 -4.73 2.73
N VAL A 72 -8.77 -4.26 3.74
CA VAL A 72 -7.38 -3.81 3.58
C VAL A 72 -6.45 -4.79 4.30
N PRO A 73 -5.69 -5.60 3.55
CA PRO A 73 -4.90 -6.70 4.10
C PRO A 73 -3.58 -6.24 4.75
N ALA A 74 -3.19 -6.86 5.86
CA ALA A 74 -1.87 -6.69 6.47
C ALA A 74 -0.82 -7.61 5.82
N VAL A 75 -0.53 -7.38 4.54
CA VAL A 75 0.38 -8.21 3.72
C VAL A 75 1.68 -7.48 3.37
N PRO A 76 2.77 -8.23 3.08
CA PRO A 76 4.05 -7.63 2.68
C PRO A 76 4.01 -7.00 1.28
N GLU A 77 5.12 -6.38 0.89
CA GLU A 77 5.31 -5.82 -0.45
C GLU A 77 5.21 -6.90 -1.55
N SER A 78 4.80 -6.48 -2.75
CA SER A 78 4.34 -7.37 -3.83
C SER A 78 5.44 -8.09 -4.60
N GLY A 79 6.71 -7.78 -4.35
CA GLY A 79 7.84 -8.18 -5.17
C GLY A 79 8.15 -7.19 -6.30
N ARG A 80 7.44 -6.05 -6.39
CA ARG A 80 7.66 -5.06 -7.45
C ARG A 80 9.07 -4.48 -7.45
N ALA A 81 9.60 -4.18 -6.26
CA ALA A 81 10.96 -3.64 -6.14
C ALA A 81 12.02 -4.61 -6.69
N PRO A 82 12.11 -5.87 -6.21
CA PRO A 82 13.06 -6.84 -6.77
C PRO A 82 12.81 -7.13 -8.25
N LEU A 83 11.55 -7.14 -8.71
CA LEU A 83 11.24 -7.32 -10.13
C LEU A 83 11.90 -6.26 -11.02
N SER A 84 11.86 -4.99 -10.61
CA SER A 84 12.47 -3.87 -11.37
C SER A 84 13.99 -3.94 -11.46
N GLN A 85 14.62 -4.71 -10.57
CA GLN A 85 16.07 -4.94 -10.53
C GLN A 85 16.48 -6.26 -11.19
N GLY A 86 15.54 -6.98 -11.83
CA GLY A 86 15.82 -8.26 -12.47
C GLY A 86 15.95 -9.45 -11.51
N MET A 87 15.60 -9.29 -10.23
CA MET A 87 15.63 -10.34 -9.23
C MET A 87 14.33 -11.17 -9.30
N ILE A 88 14.19 -11.97 -10.36
CA ILE A 88 12.92 -12.62 -10.73
C ILE A 88 12.47 -13.63 -9.67
N GLU A 89 13.37 -14.46 -9.16
CA GLU A 89 13.07 -15.46 -8.13
C GLU A 89 12.57 -14.79 -6.84
N THR A 90 13.27 -13.74 -6.37
CA THR A 90 12.85 -12.97 -5.19
C THR A 90 11.49 -12.31 -5.41
N ALA A 91 11.25 -11.72 -6.58
CA ALA A 91 9.96 -11.12 -6.90
C ALA A 91 8.81 -12.15 -6.88
N ARG A 92 9.06 -13.34 -7.42
CA ARG A 92 8.09 -14.45 -7.41
C ARG A 92 7.77 -14.90 -5.99
N GLU A 93 8.78 -15.17 -5.17
CA GLU A 93 8.60 -15.58 -3.77
C GLU A 93 7.77 -14.56 -2.98
N ARG A 94 8.03 -13.27 -3.18
CA ARG A 94 7.28 -12.18 -2.53
C ARG A 94 5.83 -12.16 -2.99
N ALA A 95 5.58 -12.21 -4.30
CA ALA A 95 4.23 -12.22 -4.86
C ALA A 95 3.41 -13.44 -4.38
N GLU A 96 4.01 -14.63 -4.38
CA GLU A 96 3.38 -15.86 -3.87
C GLU A 96 3.06 -15.74 -2.37
N SER A 97 3.94 -15.10 -1.58
CA SER A 97 3.70 -14.86 -0.16
C SER A 97 2.51 -13.92 0.11
N VAL A 98 2.26 -12.95 -0.77
CA VAL A 98 1.11 -12.04 -0.70
C VAL A 98 -0.16 -12.80 -1.05
N HIS A 99 -0.15 -13.56 -2.16
CA HIS A 99 -1.28 -14.37 -2.59
C HIS A 99 -1.68 -15.43 -1.55
N ALA A 100 -0.74 -16.09 -0.88
CA ALA A 100 -1.05 -17.14 0.09
C ALA A 100 -1.73 -16.63 1.39
N ARG A 101 -1.76 -15.31 1.61
CA ARG A 101 -2.24 -14.70 2.86
C ARG A 101 -3.64 -14.09 2.74
N TRP A 102 -4.26 -14.14 1.57
CA TRP A 102 -5.58 -13.59 1.25
C TRP A 102 -6.33 -14.45 0.23
#